data_AF-A0A7W0NBC4-F1
#
_entry.id   AF-A0A7W0NBC4-F1
#
_cell.length_a   1.000
_cell.length_b   1.000
_cell.length_c   1.000
_cell.angle_alpha   90.00
_cell.angle_beta   90.00
_cell.angle_gamma   90.00
#
_symmetry.space_group_name_H-M   'P 1'
#
loop_
_entity.id
_entity.type
_entity.pdbx_description
1 polymer ?
#
loop_
_entity_poly.entity_id
_entity_poly.type
_entity_poly.pdbx_seq_one_letter_code
_entity_poly.pdbx_strand_id
1 'polypeptide(L)'
;MTTIPVPVLEALVNTYPDDDRTERIRQARQVLAGSELRSPREPMSVRAHEGPISIEQRNYLIALGVLLLLAIVIYALAGLGIASAVFFILAIGLIAGWLIF
;
A
#
# COMPACT_ATOMS: atom_id res chain seq x y z
N MET A 1 -12.38 72.16 22.71
CA MET A 1 -12.12 71.28 23.88
C MET A 1 -13.35 70.41 24.01
N THR A 2 -13.31 69.22 23.42
CA THR A 2 -14.50 68.39 23.15
C THR A 2 -14.24 67.02 23.76
N THR A 3 -14.75 66.79 24.97
CA THR A 3 -14.63 65.53 25.70
C THR A 3 -15.61 64.51 25.11
N ILE A 4 -15.07 63.51 24.42
CA ILE A 4 -15.85 62.36 23.94
C ILE A 4 -16.18 61.48 25.14
N PRO A 5 -17.46 61.14 25.40
CA PRO A 5 -17.84 60.29 26.51
C PRO A 5 -17.32 58.86 26.28
N VAL A 6 -16.72 58.27 27.32
CA VAL A 6 -16.05 56.97 27.35
C VAL A 6 -16.90 55.74 26.92
N PRO A 7 -18.26 55.68 27.05
CA PRO A 7 -18.99 54.47 26.65
C PRO A 7 -19.03 54.21 25.13
N VAL A 8 -18.61 55.18 24.30
CA VAL A 8 -18.59 55.00 22.82
C VAL A 8 -17.37 54.17 22.37
N LEU A 9 -16.29 54.16 23.15
CA LEU A 9 -15.08 53.38 22.84
C LEU A 9 -15.27 51.87 23.07
N GLU A 10 -16.03 51.46 24.07
CA GLU A 10 -16.38 50.05 24.29
C GLU A 10 -17.33 49.50 23.22
N ALA A 11 -18.29 50.31 22.76
CA ALA A 11 -19.22 49.90 21.71
C ALA A 11 -18.53 49.71 20.34
N LEU A 12 -17.51 50.50 20.03
CA LEU A 12 -16.73 50.40 18.78
C LEU A 12 -15.70 49.26 18.80
N VAL A 13 -15.17 48.88 19.97
CA VAL A 13 -14.29 47.70 20.09
C VAL A 13 -15.08 46.39 19.95
N ASN A 14 -16.38 46.41 20.26
CA ASN A 14 -17.23 45.23 20.24
C ASN A 14 -18.03 45.04 18.93
N THR A 15 -17.79 45.90 17.93
CA THR A 15 -18.41 45.80 16.59
C THR A 15 -17.42 45.47 15.48
N TYR A 16 -16.17 45.14 15.83
CA TYR A 16 -15.20 44.57 14.89
C TYR A 16 -15.31 43.04 14.92
N PRO A 17 -15.35 42.37 13.75
CA PRO A 17 -15.98 41.06 13.63
C PRO A 17 -15.15 40.01 14.35
N ASP A 18 -15.76 39.33 15.32
CA ASP A 18 -15.18 38.14 15.96
C ASP A 18 -14.91 37.02 14.93
N ASP A 19 -15.57 37.11 13.77
CA ASP A 19 -15.37 36.27 12.59
C ASP A 19 -13.93 36.38 12.05
N ASP A 20 -13.35 37.60 11.97
CA ASP A 20 -11.98 37.81 11.49
C ASP A 20 -10.95 37.21 12.45
N ARG A 21 -11.21 37.26 13.76
CA ARG A 21 -10.34 36.62 14.78
C ARG A 21 -10.43 35.11 14.68
N THR A 22 -11.63 34.57 14.51
CA THR A 22 -11.87 33.13 14.40
C THR A 22 -11.25 32.57 13.12
N GLU A 23 -11.34 33.29 12.00
CA GLU A 23 -10.69 32.94 10.73
C GLU A 23 -9.17 32.96 10.84
N ARG A 24 -8.59 33.99 11.48
CA ARG A 24 -7.15 34.08 11.73
C ARG A 24 -6.65 32.96 12.64
N ILE A 25 -7.41 32.57 13.65
CA ILE A 25 -7.07 31.44 14.54
C ILE A 25 -7.14 30.11 13.79
N ARG A 26 -8.13 29.93 12.90
CA ARG A 26 -8.23 28.75 12.02
C ARG A 26 -7.06 28.70 11.03
N GLN A 27 -6.72 29.81 10.37
CA GLN A 27 -5.56 29.90 9.47
C GLN A 27 -4.23 29.66 10.21
N ALA A 28 -4.03 30.23 11.40
CA ALA A 28 -2.82 30.01 12.19
C ALA A 28 -2.67 28.53 12.58
N ARG A 29 -3.77 27.87 13.00
CA ARG A 29 -3.76 26.42 13.25
C ARG A 29 -3.49 25.61 11.97
N GLN A 30 -3.91 26.09 10.81
CA GLN A 30 -3.67 25.45 9.51
C GLN A 30 -2.22 25.61 9.01
N VAL A 31 -1.54 26.71 9.37
CA VAL A 31 -0.11 26.92 9.07
C VAL A 31 0.79 26.18 10.06
N LEU A 32 0.35 26.02 11.32
CA LEU A 32 1.04 25.19 12.34
C LEU A 32 0.77 23.68 12.20
N ALA A 33 -0.31 23.26 11.54
CA ALA A 33 -0.65 21.84 11.31
C ALA A 33 0.19 21.17 10.21
N GLY A 34 1.32 21.76 9.85
CA GLY A 34 2.23 21.19 8.87
C GLY A 34 1.76 21.45 7.44
N SER A 35 2.51 22.28 6.74
CA SER A 35 2.56 22.35 5.28
C SER A 35 3.01 21.04 4.61
N GLU A 36 3.04 19.94 5.36
CA GLU A 36 3.24 18.58 4.89
C GLU A 36 2.05 17.78 5.36
N LEU A 37 1.08 17.58 4.47
CA LEU A 37 0.11 16.47 4.42
C LEU A 37 -1.06 16.84 3.49
N ARG A 38 -0.76 17.50 2.36
CA ARG A 38 -1.31 16.94 1.13
C ARG A 38 -0.51 15.68 0.87
N SER A 39 -0.81 14.60 1.61
CA SER A 39 -0.54 13.29 1.03
C SER A 39 -1.34 13.34 -0.27
N PRO A 40 -0.72 13.23 -1.45
CA PRO A 40 -1.46 12.95 -2.66
C PRO A 40 -2.51 11.91 -2.27
N ARG A 41 -3.73 12.02 -2.80
CA ARG A 41 -4.59 10.83 -2.81
C ARG A 41 -3.72 9.77 -3.48
N GLU A 42 -3.02 8.95 -2.69
CA GLU A 42 -2.50 7.70 -3.18
C GLU A 42 -3.77 7.09 -3.76
N PRO A 43 -3.86 6.88 -5.09
CA PRO A 43 -4.89 5.98 -5.56
C PRO A 43 -4.71 4.77 -4.67
N MET A 44 -5.79 4.28 -4.07
CA MET A 44 -5.81 3.10 -3.24
C MET A 44 -5.04 2.01 -3.99
N SER A 45 -3.72 2.03 -3.83
CA SER A 45 -2.81 1.09 -4.40
C SER A 45 -3.12 0.00 -3.46
N VAL A 46 -3.96 -0.91 -3.94
CA VAL A 46 -4.09 -2.25 -3.43
C VAL A 46 -2.68 -2.60 -3.04
N ARG A 47 -2.38 -2.47 -1.74
CA ARG A 47 -1.09 -2.82 -1.19
C ARG A 47 -1.21 -4.32 -1.33
N ALA A 48 -0.79 -4.80 -2.51
CA ALA A 48 -0.69 -6.20 -2.82
C ALA A 48 0.00 -6.70 -1.58
N HIS A 49 -0.71 -7.50 -0.79
CA HIS A 49 -0.10 -8.15 0.34
C HIS A 49 0.99 -8.99 -0.30
N GLU A 50 2.20 -8.43 -0.36
CA GLU A 50 3.44 -9.14 -0.58
C GLU A 50 3.52 -10.02 0.66
N GLY A 51 2.79 -11.14 0.60
CA GLY A 51 2.95 -12.21 1.55
C GLY A 51 4.42 -12.64 1.53
N PRO A 52 4.84 -13.46 2.49
CA PRO A 52 6.23 -13.90 2.60
C PRO A 52 6.78 -14.61 1.35
N ILE A 53 5.93 -14.89 0.34
CA ILE A 53 6.28 -15.49 -0.95
C ILE A 53 5.87 -14.52 -2.06
N SER A 54 6.82 -14.18 -2.94
CA SER A 54 6.55 -13.38 -4.14
C SER A 54 5.59 -14.09 -5.11
N ILE A 55 4.93 -13.34 -5.98
CA ILE A 55 3.98 -13.90 -6.96
C ILE A 55 4.72 -14.87 -7.91
N GLU A 56 5.96 -14.54 -8.25
CA GLU A 56 6.87 -15.30 -9.10
C GLU A 56 7.23 -16.64 -8.45
N GLN A 57 7.63 -16.64 -7.17
CA GLN A 57 7.90 -17.86 -6.40
C GLN A 57 6.65 -18.74 -6.29
N ARG A 58 5.47 -18.15 -6.04
CA ARG A 58 4.22 -18.91 -5.97
C ARG A 58 3.91 -19.59 -7.30
N ASN A 59 4.00 -18.86 -8.41
CA ASN A 59 3.73 -19.40 -9.74
C ASN A 59 4.74 -20.50 -10.09
N TYR A 60 6.00 -20.33 -9.71
CA TYR A 60 7.04 -21.34 -9.86
C TYR A 60 6.71 -22.65 -9.12
N LEU A 61 6.31 -22.54 -7.85
CA LEU A 61 5.91 -23.70 -7.04
C LEU A 61 4.66 -24.39 -7.60
N ILE A 62 3.68 -23.62 -8.09
CA ILE A 62 2.50 -24.16 -8.75
C ILE A 62 2.90 -24.96 -10.00
N ALA A 63 3.78 -24.42 -10.83
CA ALA A 63 4.26 -25.09 -12.03
C ALA A 63 4.97 -26.42 -11.70
N LEU A 64 5.84 -26.43 -10.69
CA LEU A 64 6.48 -27.66 -10.19
C LEU A 64 5.46 -28.66 -9.64
N GLY A 65 4.46 -28.20 -8.89
CA GLY A 65 3.40 -29.06 -8.36
C GLY A 65 2.57 -29.72 -9.45
N VAL A 66 2.20 -28.96 -10.48
CA VAL A 66 1.48 -29.50 -11.66
C VAL A 66 2.37 -30.50 -12.41
N LEU A 67 3.64 -30.19 -12.61
CA LEU A 67 4.58 -31.09 -13.29
C LEU A 67 4.79 -32.41 -12.51
N LEU A 68 4.86 -32.34 -11.19
CA LEU A 68 4.93 -33.52 -10.32
C LEU A 68 3.66 -34.37 -10.44
N LEU A 69 2.48 -33.75 -10.37
CA LEU A 69 1.20 -34.44 -10.55
C LEU A 69 1.14 -35.15 -11.91
N LEU A 70 1.56 -34.46 -12.97
CA LEU A 70 1.61 -35.04 -14.32
C LEU A 70 2.57 -36.23 -14.38
N ALA A 71 3.77 -36.11 -13.78
CA ALA A 71 4.75 -37.20 -13.72
C ALA A 71 4.19 -38.43 -13.01
N ILE A 72 3.46 -38.24 -11.90
CA ILE A 72 2.83 -39.32 -11.14
C ILE A 72 1.74 -40.02 -11.97
N VAL A 73 0.89 -39.26 -12.67
CA VAL A 73 -0.15 -39.83 -13.54
C VAL A 73 0.46 -40.64 -14.68
N ILE A 74 1.50 -40.10 -15.34
CA ILE A 74 2.21 -40.82 -16.41
C ILE A 74 2.86 -42.09 -15.87
N TYR A 75 3.50 -42.01 -14.69
CA TYR A 75 4.10 -43.16 -14.02
C TYR A 75 3.07 -44.26 -13.74
N ALA A 76 1.88 -43.89 -13.25
CA ALA A 76 0.82 -44.84 -12.96
C ALA A 76 0.28 -45.54 -14.23
N LEU A 77 0.23 -44.85 -15.36
CA LEU A 77 -0.34 -45.38 -16.61
C LEU A 77 0.67 -46.13 -17.48
N ALA A 78 1.93 -45.67 -17.50
CA ALA A 78 2.94 -46.11 -18.47
C ALA A 78 4.25 -46.58 -17.83
N GLY A 79 4.38 -46.52 -16.50
CA GLY A 79 5.54 -46.96 -15.75
C GLY A 79 6.73 -45.98 -15.76
N LEU A 80 7.83 -46.40 -15.11
CA LEU A 80 9.00 -45.55 -14.87
C LEU A 80 9.71 -45.09 -16.16
N GLY A 81 9.70 -45.93 -17.21
CA GLY A 81 10.42 -45.64 -18.45
C GLY A 81 9.97 -44.32 -19.06
N ILE A 82 8.68 -44.17 -19.35
CA ILE A 82 8.12 -42.97 -19.98
C ILE A 82 8.07 -41.79 -18.99
N ALA A 83 7.78 -42.06 -17.71
CA ALA A 83 7.74 -41.01 -16.68
C ALA A 83 9.11 -40.39 -16.37
N SER A 84 10.21 -41.10 -16.62
CA SER A 84 11.56 -40.66 -16.28
C SER A 84 11.94 -39.31 -16.90
N ALA A 85 11.53 -39.04 -18.14
CA ALA A 85 11.80 -37.77 -18.80
C ALA A 85 11.13 -36.59 -18.07
N VAL A 86 9.91 -36.80 -17.58
CA VAL A 86 9.17 -35.76 -16.84
C VAL A 86 9.76 -35.55 -15.45
N PHE A 87 10.13 -36.64 -14.75
CA PHE A 87 10.86 -36.54 -13.48
C PHE A 87 12.23 -35.87 -13.63
N PHE A 88 12.91 -36.06 -14.76
CA PHE A 88 14.16 -35.38 -15.05
C PHE A 88 13.97 -33.86 -15.20
N ILE A 89 12.95 -33.42 -15.94
CA ILE A 89 12.60 -32.00 -16.06
C ILE A 89 12.22 -31.43 -14.68
N LEU A 90 11.44 -32.18 -13.89
CA LEU A 90 11.08 -31.81 -12.53
C LEU A 90 12.33 -31.62 -11.65
N ALA A 91 13.30 -32.53 -11.72
CA ALA A 91 14.55 -32.46 -10.96
C ALA A 91 15.38 -31.23 -11.33
N ILE A 92 15.52 -30.93 -12.63
CA ILE A 92 16.20 -29.70 -13.08
C ILE A 92 15.47 -28.47 -12.58
N GLY A 93 14.13 -28.46 -12.62
CA GLY A 93 13.32 -27.41 -12.04
C GLY A 93 13.63 -27.24 -10.54
N LEU A 94 13.57 -28.29 -9.74
CA LEU A 94 13.91 -28.19 -8.32
C LEU A 94 15.31 -27.61 -8.07
N ILE A 95 16.32 -28.04 -8.85
CA ILE A 95 17.68 -27.51 -8.75
C ILE A 95 17.73 -26.04 -9.15
N ALA A 96 17.09 -25.65 -10.26
CA ALA A 96 17.06 -24.27 -10.71
C ALA A 96 16.35 -23.36 -9.70
N GLY A 97 15.25 -23.84 -9.11
CA GLY A 97 14.53 -23.13 -8.06
C GLY A 97 15.41 -22.92 -6.82
N TRP A 98 16.18 -23.94 -6.43
CA TRP A 98 17.14 -23.84 -5.33
C TRP A 98 18.32 -22.89 -5.60
N LEU A 99 18.74 -22.73 -6.87
CA LEU A 99 19.83 -21.83 -7.24
C LEU A 99 19.39 -20.37 -7.37
N ILE A 100 18.15 -20.14 -7.79
CA ILE A 100 17.62 -18.80 -8.11
C ILE A 100 16.97 -18.14 -6.89
N PHE A 101 16.38 -18.94 -5.98
CA PHE A 101 15.65 -18.47 -4.80
C PHE A 101 16.34 -18.91 -3.50
#